data_AF-A0A3S0ZLU4-F1
#
_entry.id   AF-A0A3S0ZLU4-F1
#
_cell.length_a   1.000
_cell.length_b   1.000
_cell.length_c   1.000
_cell.angle_alpha   90.00
_cell.angle_beta   90.00
_cell.angle_gamma   90.00
#
_symmetry.space_group_name_H-M   'P 1'
#
loop_
_entity.id
_entity.type
_entity.pdbx_description
1 polymer ?
#
loop_
_entity_poly.entity_id
_entity_poly.type
_entity_poly.pdbx_seq_one_letter_code
_entity_poly.pdbx_strand_id
1 'polypeptide(L)'
;MQQDLRMEELDMDIDSVAINPLSAAFGKIELTKPTQGKARVVLTEADINRAFNSEYVRSQLQTQKIHVNGKLTTFVPQNVEFRLPGEDKVALDATLLLQESQETQKVAFSAVPRVNDSGQTVTLENVEYGENQETSPELTKALVDATSEILDLRNFDLEGMTLRVKNLEVEVGKLILQAEAYVEQIPTA
;
A
#
# COMPACT_ATOMS: atom_id res chain seq x y z
N MET A 1 10.19 -0.44 -0.06
CA MET A 1 8.86 -1.07 -0.17
C MET A 1 8.90 -2.47 -0.77
N GLN A 2 9.42 -2.66 -1.98
CA GLN A 2 9.45 -3.98 -2.64
C GLN A 2 10.13 -5.11 -1.81
N GLN A 3 11.12 -4.79 -0.97
CA GLN A 3 11.75 -5.79 -0.09
C GLN A 3 11.02 -6.00 1.25
N ASP A 4 10.17 -5.06 1.65
CA ASP A 4 9.59 -5.00 3.00
C ASP A 4 8.16 -5.55 3.05
N LEU A 5 7.45 -5.50 1.92
CA LEU A 5 6.12 -6.08 1.75
C LEU A 5 6.25 -7.53 1.28
N ARG A 6 6.15 -8.47 2.23
CA ARG A 6 5.96 -9.89 1.94
C ARG A 6 4.47 -10.16 1.74
N MET A 7 4.21 -11.23 1.01
CA MET A 7 2.87 -11.71 0.69
C MET A 7 2.72 -13.09 1.32
N GLU A 8 1.55 -13.37 1.89
CA GLU A 8 1.21 -14.72 2.36
C GLU A 8 1.01 -15.65 1.17
N GLU A 9 0.32 -15.14 0.15
CA GLU A 9 -0.06 -15.88 -1.05
C GLU A 9 -0.01 -14.97 -2.28
N LEU A 10 0.50 -15.51 -3.39
CA LEU A 10 0.46 -14.92 -4.72
C LEU A 10 0.03 -16.01 -5.70
N ASP A 11 -1.21 -15.93 -6.17
CA ASP A 11 -1.70 -16.75 -7.27
C ASP A 11 -1.69 -15.92 -8.54
N MET A 12 -1.18 -16.49 -9.63
CA MET A 12 -1.14 -15.82 -10.93
C MET A 12 -1.61 -16.75 -12.05
N ASP A 13 -2.68 -16.35 -12.72
CA ASP A 13 -3.19 -17.00 -13.92
C ASP A 13 -2.83 -16.14 -15.13
N ILE A 14 -1.88 -16.60 -15.95
CA ILE A 14 -1.44 -15.90 -17.15
C ILE A 14 -2.11 -16.54 -18.37
N ASP A 15 -2.50 -15.72 -19.33
CA ASP A 15 -3.00 -16.15 -20.63
C ASP A 15 -1.87 -16.78 -21.48
N SER A 16 -2.11 -16.95 -22.79
CA SER A 16 -1.12 -17.52 -23.70
C SER A 16 0.17 -16.70 -23.74
N VAL A 17 1.28 -17.32 -23.36
CA VAL A 17 2.61 -16.71 -23.40
C VAL A 17 3.31 -17.06 -24.73
N ALA A 18 3.82 -16.07 -25.45
CA ALA A 18 4.67 -16.31 -26.61
C ALA A 18 6.12 -15.91 -26.31
N ILE A 19 7.01 -16.90 -26.29
CA ILE A 19 8.42 -16.73 -25.89
C ILE A 19 9.38 -16.83 -27.08
N ASN A 20 10.52 -16.15 -26.99
CA ASN A 20 11.61 -16.29 -27.95
C ASN A 20 12.36 -17.61 -27.70
N PRO A 21 12.28 -18.60 -28.60
CA PRO A 21 12.85 -19.93 -28.37
C PRO A 21 14.39 -19.90 -28.34
N LEU A 22 15.04 -18.98 -29.06
CA LEU A 22 16.49 -18.86 -29.05
C LEU A 22 16.98 -18.33 -27.71
N SER A 23 16.36 -17.25 -27.21
CA SER A 23 16.65 -16.71 -25.87
C SER A 23 16.38 -17.75 -24.77
N ALA A 24 15.28 -18.49 -24.88
CA ALA A 24 14.93 -19.55 -23.93
C ALA A 24 15.95 -20.69 -23.92
N ALA A 25 16.53 -21.06 -25.07
CA ALA A 25 17.60 -22.05 -25.16
C ALA A 25 18.88 -21.61 -24.40
N PHE A 26 19.08 -20.31 -24.20
CA PHE A 26 20.15 -19.74 -23.38
C PHE A 26 19.70 -19.42 -21.94
N GLY A 27 18.54 -19.89 -21.51
CA GLY A 27 18.00 -19.67 -20.15
C GLY A 27 17.37 -18.29 -19.91
N LYS A 28 17.24 -17.46 -20.96
CA LYS A 28 16.58 -16.15 -20.88
C LYS A 28 15.14 -16.27 -21.39
N ILE A 29 14.16 -16.11 -20.49
CA ILE A 29 12.76 -16.01 -20.92
C ILE A 29 12.51 -14.59 -21.44
N GLU A 30 12.08 -14.49 -22.69
CA GLU A 30 11.81 -13.22 -23.36
C GLU A 30 10.49 -13.34 -24.11
N LEU A 31 9.58 -12.40 -23.86
CA LEU A 31 8.29 -12.35 -24.53
C LEU A 31 8.46 -11.79 -25.95
N THR A 32 7.78 -12.40 -26.91
CA THR A 32 7.72 -11.92 -28.31
C THR A 32 6.51 -11.01 -28.56
N LYS A 33 5.54 -11.03 -27.65
CA LYS A 33 4.40 -10.11 -27.59
C LYS A 33 3.95 -9.96 -26.12
N PRO A 34 3.30 -8.85 -25.75
CA PRO A 34 2.73 -8.69 -24.42
C PRO A 34 1.71 -9.80 -24.08
N THR A 35 1.59 -10.11 -22.80
CA THR A 35 0.58 -11.03 -22.28
C THR A 35 -0.22 -10.38 -21.15
N GLN A 36 -1.38 -10.95 -20.85
CA GLN A 36 -2.22 -10.56 -19.73
C GLN A 36 -2.34 -11.72 -18.75
N GLY A 37 -2.69 -11.38 -17.52
CA GLY A 37 -3.00 -12.34 -16.50
C GLY A 37 -3.84 -11.74 -15.38
N LYS A 38 -4.27 -12.60 -14.48
CA LYS A 38 -4.92 -12.23 -13.23
C LYS A 38 -4.01 -12.61 -12.09
N ALA A 39 -3.96 -11.77 -11.07
CA ALA A 39 -3.24 -12.03 -9.85
C ALA A 39 -4.20 -11.93 -8.66
N ARG A 40 -4.02 -12.84 -7.70
CA ARG A 40 -4.60 -12.74 -6.37
C ARG A 40 -3.48 -12.66 -5.36
N VAL A 41 -3.49 -11.62 -4.54
CA VAL A 41 -2.48 -11.36 -3.50
C VAL A 41 -3.17 -11.34 -2.15
N VAL A 42 -2.62 -12.06 -1.19
CA VAL A 42 -3.08 -12.03 0.20
C VAL A 42 -1.99 -11.43 1.08
N LEU A 43 -2.35 -10.39 1.82
CA LEU A 43 -1.49 -9.74 2.80
C LEU A 43 -2.08 -9.95 4.20
N THR A 44 -1.24 -10.38 5.14
CA THR A 44 -1.63 -10.44 6.56
C THR A 44 -1.45 -9.09 7.24
N GLU A 45 -2.13 -8.88 8.38
CA GLU A 45 -1.82 -7.75 9.27
C GLU A 45 -0.32 -7.65 9.58
N ALA A 46 0.36 -8.78 9.83
CA ALA A 46 1.78 -8.78 10.16
C ALA A 46 2.64 -8.29 8.99
N ASP A 47 2.27 -8.67 7.76
CA ASP A 47 2.98 -8.23 6.56
C ASP A 47 2.82 -6.74 6.29
N ILE A 48 1.60 -6.23 6.49
CA ILE A 48 1.27 -4.81 6.34
C ILE A 48 1.99 -4.00 7.42
N ASN A 49 1.94 -4.43 8.68
CA ASN A 49 2.63 -3.77 9.78
C ASN A 49 4.14 -3.67 9.55
N ARG A 50 4.76 -4.75 9.03
CA ARG A 50 6.18 -4.73 8.67
C ARG A 50 6.45 -3.70 7.56
N ALA A 51 5.60 -3.61 6.55
CA ALA A 51 5.75 -2.65 5.47
C ALA A 51 5.58 -1.20 5.96
N PHE A 52 4.55 -0.89 6.75
CA PHE A 52 4.33 0.44 7.33
C PHE A 52 5.47 0.89 8.26
N ASN A 53 6.14 -0.07 8.92
CA ASN A 53 7.29 0.21 9.78
C ASN A 53 8.64 0.08 9.08
N SER A 54 8.66 -0.13 7.76
CA SER A 54 9.89 -0.15 6.96
C SER A 54 10.57 1.21 6.90
N GLU A 55 11.88 1.23 6.67
CA GLU A 55 12.63 2.48 6.47
C GLU A 55 12.08 3.28 5.29
N TYR A 56 11.66 2.60 4.22
CA TYR A 56 11.06 3.24 3.06
C TYR A 56 9.80 4.03 3.45
N VAL A 57 8.82 3.39 4.08
CA VAL A 57 7.56 4.07 4.45
C VAL A 57 7.81 5.18 5.46
N ARG A 58 8.68 4.93 6.45
CA ARG A 58 9.07 5.95 7.42
C ARG A 58 9.68 7.16 6.74
N SER A 59 10.55 6.97 5.74
CA SER A 59 11.15 8.07 4.99
C SER A 59 10.12 8.86 4.16
N GLN A 60 9.14 8.18 3.56
CA GLN A 60 8.06 8.84 2.80
C GLN A 60 7.13 9.64 3.71
N LEU A 61 6.84 9.16 4.92
CA LEU A 61 6.03 9.90 5.88
C LEU A 61 6.77 11.12 6.46
N GLN A 62 8.10 11.02 6.63
CA GLN A 62 8.92 12.12 7.17
C GLN A 62 9.12 13.29 6.19
N THR A 63 8.91 13.12 4.89
CA THR A 63 8.99 14.23 3.92
C THR A 63 7.75 15.12 3.95
N GLN A 64 6.66 14.65 4.57
CA GLN A 64 5.38 15.35 4.60
C GLN A 64 5.38 16.45 5.67
N LYS A 65 5.00 17.66 5.26
CA LYS A 65 4.83 18.81 6.14
C LYS A 65 3.39 19.26 6.12
N ILE A 66 2.81 19.46 7.30
CA ILE A 66 1.40 19.79 7.45
C ILE A 66 1.21 20.97 8.39
N HIS A 67 0.12 21.71 8.20
CA HIS A 67 -0.21 22.81 9.11
C HIS A 67 -1.04 22.27 10.26
N VAL A 68 -0.48 22.26 11.46
CA VAL A 68 -1.19 21.96 12.71
C VAL A 68 -1.33 23.27 13.47
N ASN A 69 -2.57 23.69 13.77
CA ASN A 69 -2.86 24.96 14.42
C ASN A 69 -2.20 26.18 13.72
N GLY A 70 -2.12 26.14 12.38
CA GLY A 70 -1.51 27.21 11.57
C GLY A 70 0.03 27.21 11.52
N LYS A 71 0.70 26.26 12.19
CA LYS A 71 2.16 26.08 12.13
C LYS A 71 2.52 24.91 11.22
N LEU A 72 3.43 25.14 10.29
CA LEU A 72 3.99 24.06 9.48
C LEU A 72 4.85 23.15 10.37
N THR A 73 4.48 21.87 10.42
CA THR A 73 5.08 20.87 11.27
C THR A 73 5.38 19.61 10.48
N THR A 74 6.54 19.02 10.79
CA THR A 74 6.97 17.72 10.27
C THR A 74 6.58 16.65 11.28
N PHE A 75 5.86 15.62 10.84
CA PHE A 75 5.54 14.49 11.71
C PHE A 75 6.47 13.32 11.43
N VAL A 76 6.93 12.68 12.49
CA VAL A 76 7.75 11.47 12.42
C VAL A 76 6.95 10.34 13.05
N PRO A 77 6.52 9.34 12.26
CA PRO A 77 5.87 8.15 12.82
C PRO A 77 6.88 7.36 13.66
N GLN A 78 6.57 7.16 14.94
CA GLN A 78 7.40 6.35 15.83
C GLN A 78 6.97 4.88 15.84
N ASN A 79 5.65 4.66 15.87
CA ASN A 79 5.03 3.35 15.79
C ASN A 79 3.72 3.48 15.02
N VAL A 80 3.48 2.54 14.11
CA VAL A 80 2.22 2.41 13.37
C VAL A 80 1.75 0.98 13.55
N GLU A 81 0.55 0.82 14.11
CA GLU A 81 -0.15 -0.45 14.19
C GLU A 81 -1.32 -0.41 13.21
N PHE A 82 -1.28 -1.32 12.24
CA PHE A 82 -2.34 -1.54 11.28
C PHE A 82 -3.13 -2.80 11.64
N ARG A 83 -4.45 -2.71 11.56
CA ARG A 83 -5.38 -3.78 11.91
C ARG A 83 -6.43 -3.95 10.82
N LEU A 84 -6.88 -5.18 10.67
CA LEU A 84 -7.91 -5.65 9.75
C LEU A 84 -9.03 -6.26 10.60
N PRO A 85 -9.88 -5.41 11.23
CA PRO A 85 -10.96 -5.87 12.11
C PRO A 85 -12.08 -6.62 11.38
N GLY A 86 -12.11 -6.59 10.04
CA GLY A 86 -13.22 -7.07 9.22
C GLY A 86 -14.20 -5.96 8.88
N GLU A 87 -15.40 -6.33 8.41
CA GLU A 87 -16.47 -5.38 8.01
C GLU A 87 -16.02 -4.35 6.95
N ASP A 88 -15.20 -4.79 6.00
CA ASP A 88 -14.61 -3.92 4.96
C ASP A 88 -13.74 -2.77 5.50
N LYS A 89 -13.35 -2.80 6.78
CA LYS A 89 -12.63 -1.72 7.45
C LYS A 89 -11.18 -2.09 7.73
N VAL A 90 -10.33 -1.08 7.62
CA VAL A 90 -8.97 -1.05 8.16
C VAL A 90 -8.96 -0.14 9.38
N ALA A 91 -8.08 -0.42 10.34
CA ALA A 91 -7.83 0.46 11.46
C ALA A 91 -6.34 0.75 11.58
N LEU A 92 -6.02 1.98 11.96
CA LEU A 92 -4.66 2.45 12.13
C LEU A 92 -4.56 3.15 13.49
N ASP A 93 -3.57 2.77 14.28
CA ASP A 93 -3.12 3.47 15.49
C ASP A 93 -1.68 3.91 15.27
N ALA A 94 -1.41 5.19 15.40
CA ALA A 94 -0.08 5.75 15.21
C ALA A 94 0.29 6.72 16.33
N THR A 95 1.54 6.63 16.74
CA THR A 95 2.20 7.61 17.59
C THR A 95 3.13 8.47 16.74
N LEU A 96 2.84 9.77 16.68
CA LEU A 96 3.55 10.75 15.86
C LEU A 96 4.33 11.72 16.74
N LEU A 97 5.61 11.93 16.42
CA LEU A 97 6.42 13.00 17.00
C LEU A 97 6.32 14.24 16.11
N LEU A 98 5.90 15.37 16.68
CA LEU A 98 5.91 16.67 16.03
C LEU A 98 7.29 17.28 16.21
N GLN A 99 8.08 17.33 15.14
CA GLN A 99 9.51 17.64 15.23
C GLN A 99 9.79 19.05 15.78
N GLU A 100 8.94 20.03 15.49
CA GLU A 100 9.15 21.42 15.88
C GLU A 100 8.71 21.74 17.32
N SER A 101 7.79 20.97 17.91
CA SER A 101 7.40 21.11 19.33
C SER A 101 8.00 20.05 20.24
N GLN A 102 8.54 18.97 19.65
CA GLN A 102 8.96 17.75 20.37
C GLN A 102 7.81 17.08 21.15
N GLU A 103 6.56 17.38 20.78
CA GLU A 103 5.38 16.76 21.36
C GLU A 103 5.02 15.47 20.63
N THR A 104 4.49 14.51 21.37
CA THR A 104 3.97 13.28 20.80
C THR A 104 2.45 13.34 20.76
N GLN A 105 1.87 13.05 19.61
CA GLN A 105 0.42 12.93 19.43
C GLN A 105 0.06 11.52 18.99
N LYS A 106 -1.06 11.02 19.52
CA LYS A 106 -1.64 9.75 19.11
C LYS A 106 -2.77 10.01 18.14
N VAL A 107 -2.83 9.21 17.10
CA VAL A 107 -3.93 9.22 16.15
C VAL A 107 -4.40 7.79 15.98
N ALA A 108 -5.67 7.52 16.24
CA ALA A 108 -6.28 6.27 15.82
C ALA A 108 -7.59 6.52 15.07
N PHE A 109 -7.76 5.81 13.96
CA PHE A 109 -8.96 5.86 13.16
C PHE A 109 -9.23 4.52 12.49
N SER A 110 -10.47 4.31 12.09
CA SER A 110 -10.82 3.28 11.12
C SER A 110 -11.31 3.93 9.83
N ALA A 111 -11.15 3.23 8.71
CA ALA A 111 -11.57 3.70 7.41
C ALA A 111 -11.89 2.51 6.51
N VAL A 112 -12.54 2.80 5.39
CA VAL A 112 -12.86 1.82 4.37
C VAL A 112 -11.92 2.06 3.18
N PRO A 113 -11.05 1.10 2.84
CA PRO A 113 -10.18 1.26 1.69
C PRO A 113 -10.97 1.12 0.39
N ARG A 114 -10.70 2.00 -0.56
CA ARG A 114 -11.37 2.03 -1.87
C ARG A 114 -10.35 2.13 -2.98
N VAL A 115 -10.50 1.25 -3.95
CA VAL A 115 -9.71 1.29 -5.18
C VAL A 115 -10.35 2.32 -6.10
N ASN A 116 -9.54 3.20 -6.69
CA ASN A 116 -10.04 4.18 -7.64
C ASN A 116 -10.49 3.53 -8.96
N ASP A 117 -11.19 4.30 -9.80
CA ASP A 117 -11.70 3.81 -11.09
C ASP A 117 -10.60 3.30 -12.04
N SER A 118 -9.37 3.83 -11.94
CA SER A 118 -8.25 3.38 -12.77
C SER A 118 -7.61 2.07 -12.29
N GLY A 119 -7.93 1.63 -11.07
CA GLY A 119 -7.34 0.47 -10.40
C GLY A 119 -5.89 0.66 -9.99
N GLN A 120 -5.43 1.90 -9.84
CA GLN A 120 -4.01 2.23 -9.63
C GLN A 120 -3.72 2.88 -8.28
N THR A 121 -4.73 3.31 -7.53
CA THR A 121 -4.53 3.88 -6.19
C THR A 121 -5.56 3.35 -5.23
N VAL A 122 -5.20 3.25 -3.96
CA VAL A 122 -6.13 2.98 -2.87
C VAL A 122 -6.27 4.22 -2.00
N THR A 123 -7.50 4.68 -1.79
CA THR A 123 -7.86 5.76 -0.87
C THR A 123 -8.49 5.19 0.39
N LEU A 124 -8.45 5.94 1.50
CA LEU A 124 -9.15 5.60 2.73
C LEU A 124 -10.37 6.53 2.87
N GLU A 125 -11.56 5.96 2.80
CA GLU A 125 -12.84 6.68 2.89
C GLU A 125 -13.55 6.40 4.21
N ASN A 126 -14.60 7.17 4.53
CA ASN A 126 -15.42 6.98 5.74
C ASN A 126 -14.59 6.89 7.02
N VAL A 127 -13.70 7.86 7.22
CA VAL A 127 -12.84 7.92 8.40
C VAL A 127 -13.69 8.07 9.66
N GLU A 128 -13.56 7.13 10.58
CA GLU A 128 -14.25 7.06 11.86
C GLU A 128 -13.23 7.08 13.00
N TYR A 129 -13.53 7.82 14.06
CA TYR A 129 -12.70 7.94 15.25
C TYR A 129 -13.25 7.09 16.38
N GLY A 130 -12.37 6.49 17.19
CA GLY A 130 -12.78 5.77 18.39
C GLY A 130 -13.36 6.72 19.45
N GLU A 131 -14.36 6.26 20.20
CA GLU A 131 -14.94 7.05 21.30
C GLU A 131 -13.85 7.44 22.32
N ASN A 132 -13.80 8.73 22.69
CA ASN A 132 -12.87 9.33 23.66
C ASN A 132 -11.42 9.58 23.20
N GLN A 133 -11.12 9.62 21.90
CA GLN A 133 -9.82 10.09 21.44
C GLN A 133 -9.85 11.58 21.10
N GLU A 134 -8.95 12.36 21.70
CA GLU A 134 -8.58 13.69 21.20
C GLU A 134 -7.76 13.52 19.92
N THR A 135 -8.42 13.19 18.82
CA THR A 135 -7.80 13.06 17.51
C THR A 135 -7.87 14.39 16.77
N SER A 136 -6.71 14.96 16.42
CA SER A 136 -6.65 16.12 15.52
C SER A 136 -7.14 15.71 14.13
N PRO A 137 -8.23 16.31 13.61
CA PRO A 137 -8.70 16.04 12.25
C PRO A 137 -7.63 16.39 11.20
N GLU A 138 -6.82 17.42 11.45
CA GLU A 138 -5.73 17.84 10.57
C GLU A 138 -4.64 16.77 10.47
N LEU A 139 -4.23 16.19 11.61
CA LEU A 139 -3.27 15.08 11.62
C LEU A 139 -3.84 13.82 10.97
N THR A 140 -5.11 13.54 11.21
CA THR A 140 -5.75 12.36 10.62
C THR A 140 -5.83 12.50 9.11
N LYS A 141 -6.26 13.67 8.62
CA LYS A 141 -6.25 13.98 7.20
C LYS A 141 -4.86 13.86 6.60
N ALA A 142 -3.83 14.39 7.26
CA ALA A 142 -2.45 14.26 6.82
C ALA A 142 -1.99 12.80 6.70
N LEU A 143 -2.32 11.96 7.69
CA LEU A 143 -1.99 10.55 7.65
C LEU A 143 -2.74 9.81 6.55
N VAL A 144 -4.02 10.12 6.33
CA VAL A 144 -4.82 9.53 5.23
C VAL A 144 -4.24 9.92 3.87
N ASP A 145 -3.93 11.20 3.68
CA ASP A 145 -3.35 11.70 2.42
C ASP A 145 -1.97 11.05 2.18
N ALA A 146 -1.10 11.02 3.19
CA ALA A 146 0.22 10.40 3.08
C ALA A 146 0.15 8.88 2.85
N THR A 147 -0.80 8.19 3.50
CA THR A 147 -1.05 6.77 3.26
C THR A 147 -1.53 6.52 1.83
N SER A 148 -2.37 7.39 1.29
CA SER A 148 -2.87 7.29 -0.09
C SER A 148 -1.74 7.45 -1.12
N GLU A 149 -0.76 8.33 -0.86
CA GLU A 149 0.43 8.46 -1.71
C GLU A 149 1.32 7.20 -1.67
N ILE A 150 1.45 6.59 -0.50
CA ILE A 150 2.18 5.32 -0.32
C ILE A 150 1.45 4.17 -1.02
N LEU A 151 0.12 4.18 -1.01
CA LEU A 151 -0.76 3.21 -1.67
C LEU A 151 -1.06 3.55 -3.14
N ASP A 152 -0.17 4.29 -3.78
CA ASP A 152 -0.12 4.40 -5.23
C ASP A 152 0.53 3.15 -5.82
N LEU A 153 -0.30 2.31 -6.44
CA LEU A 153 0.09 1.01 -6.95
C LEU A 153 1.09 1.10 -8.11
N ARG A 154 1.20 2.27 -8.76
CA ARG A 154 2.21 2.54 -9.78
C ARG A 154 3.62 2.51 -9.23
N ASN A 155 3.79 2.77 -7.93
CA ASN A 155 5.08 2.62 -7.25
C ASN A 155 5.51 1.14 -7.08
N PHE A 156 4.61 0.21 -7.39
CA PHE A 156 4.84 -1.24 -7.35
C PHE A 156 4.90 -1.85 -8.75
N ASP A 157 4.75 -1.05 -9.81
CA ASP A 157 4.97 -1.51 -11.18
C ASP A 157 6.44 -1.96 -11.31
N LEU A 158 6.61 -3.18 -11.81
CA LEU A 158 7.92 -3.71 -12.17
C LEU A 158 8.22 -3.30 -13.62
N GLU A 159 9.49 -3.19 -13.99
CA GLU A 159 9.85 -2.85 -15.37
C GLU A 159 9.19 -3.83 -16.36
N GLY A 160 8.36 -3.29 -17.25
CA GLY A 160 7.61 -4.09 -18.23
C GLY A 160 6.35 -4.78 -17.69
N MET A 161 5.92 -4.49 -16.46
CA MET A 161 4.69 -5.03 -15.88
C MET A 161 3.85 -3.93 -15.20
N THR A 162 2.58 -3.84 -15.59
CA THR A 162 1.61 -2.94 -14.96
C THR A 162 0.53 -3.74 -14.25
N LEU A 163 0.22 -3.34 -13.01
CA LEU A 163 -0.88 -3.92 -12.24
C LEU A 163 -2.09 -2.99 -12.19
N ARG A 164 -3.28 -3.56 -12.38
CA ARG A 164 -4.55 -2.87 -12.18
C ARG A 164 -5.41 -3.65 -11.20
N VAL A 165 -5.55 -3.14 -9.99
CA VAL A 165 -6.44 -3.74 -8.98
C VAL A 165 -7.89 -3.56 -9.41
N LYS A 166 -8.64 -4.65 -9.36
CA LYS A 166 -10.07 -4.72 -9.69
C LYS A 166 -10.94 -4.82 -8.46
N ASN A 167 -10.43 -5.47 -7.43
CA ASN A 167 -11.13 -5.65 -6.18
C ASN A 167 -10.15 -5.66 -5.02
N LEU A 168 -10.61 -5.11 -3.90
CA LEU A 168 -9.90 -5.07 -2.63
C LEU A 168 -10.88 -5.49 -1.54
N GLU A 169 -10.60 -6.63 -0.92
CA GLU A 169 -11.45 -7.23 0.10
C GLU A 169 -10.71 -7.23 1.43
N VAL A 170 -11.41 -6.79 2.48
CA VAL A 170 -10.87 -6.75 3.84
C VAL A 170 -11.60 -7.80 4.67
N GLU A 171 -10.88 -8.86 5.01
CA GLU A 171 -11.31 -9.87 5.95
C GLU A 171 -10.66 -9.65 7.31
N VAL A 172 -11.11 -10.38 8.32
CA VAL A 172 -10.44 -10.38 9.63
C VAL A 172 -9.00 -10.88 9.45
N GLY A 173 -8.03 -10.01 9.74
CA GLY A 173 -6.60 -10.32 9.68
C GLY A 173 -5.98 -10.35 8.28
N LYS A 174 -6.78 -10.21 7.21
CA LYS A 174 -6.31 -10.36 5.81
C LYS A 174 -6.84 -9.27 4.88
N LEU A 175 -5.96 -8.82 3.98
CA LEU A 175 -6.29 -7.94 2.87
C LEU A 175 -6.06 -8.71 1.58
N ILE A 176 -7.10 -8.89 0.78
CA ILE A 176 -7.06 -9.65 -0.46
C ILE A 176 -7.19 -8.69 -1.63
N LEU A 177 -6.18 -8.70 -2.50
CA LEU A 177 -6.14 -7.90 -3.71
C LEU A 177 -6.34 -8.81 -4.92
N GLN A 178 -7.28 -8.45 -5.79
CA GLN A 178 -7.43 -9.08 -7.09
C GLN A 178 -7.06 -8.06 -8.16
N ALA A 179 -6.11 -8.41 -9.02
CA ALA A 179 -5.59 -7.52 -10.04
C ALA A 179 -5.54 -8.17 -11.41
N GLU A 180 -5.63 -7.35 -12.46
CA GLU A 180 -5.17 -7.70 -13.79
C GLU A 180 -3.71 -7.25 -13.93
N ALA A 181 -2.87 -8.15 -14.42
CA ALA A 181 -1.49 -7.88 -14.77
C ALA A 181 -1.36 -7.79 -16.29
N TYR A 182 -0.69 -6.75 -16.76
CA TYR A 182 -0.26 -6.64 -18.14
C TYR A 182 1.27 -6.69 -18.18
N VAL A 183 1.81 -7.64 -18.93
CA VAL A 183 3.24 -7.97 -18.95
C VAL A 183 3.77 -7.80 -20.36
N GLU A 184 4.54 -6.75 -20.59
CA GLU A 184 5.28 -6.50 -21.84
C GLU A 184 6.64 -7.18 -21.82
N GLN A 185 7.28 -7.21 -20.65
CA GLN A 185 8.57 -7.82 -20.43
C GLN A 185 8.59 -8.49 -19.05
N ILE A 186 9.19 -9.68 -18.97
CA ILE A 186 9.44 -10.33 -17.68
C ILE A 186 10.62 -9.61 -17.03
N PRO A 187 10.47 -9.10 -15.79
CA PRO A 187 11.56 -8.43 -15.08
C PRO A 187 12.75 -9.37 -14.93
N THR A 188 13.94 -8.89 -15.27
CA THR A 188 15.20 -9.59 -14.98
C THR A 188 15.64 -9.23 -13.57
N ALA A 189 15.88 -10.25 -12.74
CA ALA A 189 16.39 -10.11 -11.38
C ALA A 189 17.81 -9.54 -11.31
#